data_AF-J8ZVK2-F1
#
_entry.id   AF-J8ZVK2-F1
#
_cell.length_a   1.000
_cell.length_b   1.000
_cell.length_c   1.000
_cell.angle_alpha   90.00
_cell.angle_beta   90.00
_cell.angle_gamma   90.00
#
_symmetry.space_group_name_H-M   'P 1'
#
loop_
_entity.id
_entity.type
_entity.pdbx_description
1 polymer ?
#
loop_
_entity_poly.entity_id
_entity_poly.type
_entity_poly.pdbx_seq_one_letter_code
_entity_poly.pdbx_strand_id
1 'polypeptide(L)'
;MTPIDVLDDVLNSLQTLPLKCKHYTKQILVNDKIISKKTKKRDKLIKKLLKDPNNGIFQKKFSRYQIAIEKAISNKIKVAENMKNIIAEIRTDFCEKVTQLEEKIILDDSSLRLVIVDKIDAFDNEEKTYCICNKKSTDDMIACDNNECKIGWFHFGCVGLLSAPHGSWFCDNCKKKKSRTSRNSQGN
;
A
#
# COMPACT_ATOMS: atom_id res chain seq x y z
N MET A 1 -14.78 22.57 -11.16
CA MET A 1 -13.35 22.25 -10.97
C MET A 1 -12.57 23.11 -11.95
N THR A 2 -11.78 24.03 -11.41
CA THR A 2 -10.89 24.91 -12.18
C THR A 2 -9.68 24.12 -12.69
N PRO A 3 -8.96 24.58 -13.73
CA PRO A 3 -7.72 23.95 -14.17
C PRO A 3 -6.68 23.81 -13.04
N ILE A 4 -6.67 24.74 -12.08
CA ILE A 4 -5.80 24.71 -10.91
C ILE A 4 -6.22 23.61 -9.93
N ASP A 5 -7.52 23.41 -9.70
CA ASP A 5 -8.02 22.32 -8.84
C ASP A 5 -7.65 20.94 -9.43
N VAL A 6 -7.72 20.80 -10.76
CA VAL A 6 -7.31 19.57 -11.46
C VAL A 6 -5.82 19.31 -11.28
N LEU A 7 -4.99 20.36 -11.40
CA LEU A 7 -3.54 20.27 -11.19
C LEU A 7 -3.23 19.87 -9.74
N ASP A 8 -3.84 20.52 -8.75
CA ASP A 8 -3.65 20.18 -7.33
C ASP A 8 -4.03 18.73 -7.04
N ASP A 9 -5.11 18.22 -7.62
CA ASP A 9 -5.52 16.81 -7.48
C ASP A 9 -4.54 15.83 -8.14
N VAL A 10 -4.01 16.13 -9.32
CA VAL A 10 -2.98 15.32 -9.99
C VAL A 10 -1.71 15.26 -9.16
N LEU A 11 -1.23 16.42 -8.74
CA LEU A 11 -0.05 16.60 -7.89
C LEU A 11 -0.21 15.79 -6.58
N ASN A 12 -1.39 15.90 -5.95
CA ASN A 12 -1.73 15.14 -4.75
C ASN A 12 -1.68 13.62 -4.94
N SER A 13 -2.18 13.11 -6.08
CA SER A 13 -2.13 11.68 -6.42
C SER A 13 -0.69 11.21 -6.60
N LEU A 14 0.14 12.01 -7.30
CA LEU A 14 1.55 11.70 -7.55
C LEU A 14 2.38 11.60 -6.25
N GLN A 15 2.17 12.47 -5.26
CA GLN A 15 2.89 12.40 -3.97
C GLN A 15 2.56 11.14 -3.16
N THR A 16 1.33 10.63 -3.25
CA THR A 16 0.94 9.44 -2.48
C THR A 16 1.39 8.13 -3.12
N LEU A 17 1.71 8.13 -4.41
CA LEU A 17 2.12 6.94 -5.16
C LEU A 17 3.43 6.33 -4.62
N PRO A 18 4.52 7.10 -4.38
CA PRO A 18 5.74 6.57 -3.76
C PRO A 18 5.48 5.83 -2.44
N LEU A 19 4.60 6.35 -1.58
CA LEU A 19 4.25 5.70 -0.30
C LEU A 19 3.50 4.38 -0.52
N LYS A 20 2.49 4.39 -1.41
CA LYS A 20 1.75 3.18 -1.80
C LYS A 20 2.70 2.12 -2.37
N CYS A 21 3.56 2.49 -3.31
CA CYS A 21 4.58 1.61 -3.89
C CYS A 21 5.51 1.05 -2.81
N LYS A 22 6.08 1.91 -1.94
CA LYS A 22 6.97 1.50 -0.85
C LYS A 22 6.32 0.47 0.08
N HIS A 23 5.03 0.63 0.38
CA HIS A 23 4.28 -0.31 1.19
C HIS A 23 4.15 -1.69 0.54
N TYR A 24 3.71 -1.77 -0.72
CA TYR A 24 3.63 -3.06 -1.43
C TYR A 24 4.99 -3.71 -1.62
N THR A 25 6.02 -2.92 -1.94
CA THR A 25 7.41 -3.41 -2.04
C THR A 25 7.88 -4.02 -0.72
N LYS A 26 7.63 -3.35 0.42
CA LYS A 26 7.99 -3.88 1.75
C LYS A 26 7.29 -5.23 2.01
N GLN A 27 6.01 -5.35 1.67
CA GLN A 27 5.28 -6.61 1.81
C GLN A 27 5.81 -7.72 0.89
N ILE A 28 6.16 -7.40 -0.35
CA ILE A 28 6.80 -8.34 -1.30
C ILE A 28 8.11 -8.88 -0.73
N LEU A 29 8.98 -7.99 -0.23
CA LEU A 29 10.27 -8.36 0.35
C LEU A 29 10.13 -9.26 1.59
N VAL A 30 9.11 -9.04 2.42
CA VAL A 30 8.81 -9.90 3.57
C VAL A 30 8.42 -11.31 3.09
N ASN A 31 7.54 -11.43 2.10
CA ASN A 31 7.17 -12.73 1.54
C ASN A 31 8.37 -13.43 0.88
N ASP A 32 9.23 -12.71 0.17
CA ASP A 32 10.45 -13.27 -0.43
C ASP A 32 11.41 -13.84 0.62
N LYS A 33 11.59 -13.15 1.75
CA LYS A 33 12.37 -13.69 2.88
C LYS A 33 11.78 -14.98 3.42
N ILE A 34 10.44 -15.07 3.55
CA ILE A 34 9.76 -16.28 4.01
C ILE A 34 9.97 -17.42 3.02
N ILE A 35 9.71 -17.17 1.72
CA ILE A 35 9.86 -18.16 0.64
C ILE A 35 11.30 -18.68 0.64
N SER A 36 12.30 -17.81 0.56
CA SER A 36 13.72 -18.19 0.55
C SER A 36 14.11 -19.04 1.76
N LYS A 37 13.70 -18.63 2.98
CA LYS A 37 14.03 -19.35 4.21
C LYS A 37 13.36 -20.72 4.28
N LYS A 38 12.11 -20.85 3.85
CA LYS A 38 11.36 -22.11 3.89
C LYS A 38 11.81 -23.07 2.78
N THR A 39 12.07 -22.56 1.58
CA THR A 39 12.63 -23.34 0.46
C THR A 39 13.96 -23.96 0.84
N LYS A 40 14.92 -23.18 1.37
CA LYS A 40 16.22 -23.71 1.85
C LYS A 40 16.06 -24.83 2.89
N LYS A 41 15.08 -24.72 3.80
CA LYS A 41 14.80 -25.76 4.81
C LYS A 41 14.17 -27.00 4.19
N ARG A 42 13.24 -26.81 3.24
CA ARG A 42 12.60 -27.89 2.48
C ARG A 42 13.63 -28.66 1.67
N ASP A 43 14.52 -27.99 0.94
CA ASP A 43 15.50 -28.65 0.07
C ASP A 43 16.53 -29.46 0.88
N LYS A 44 16.95 -28.96 2.05
CA LYS A 44 17.74 -29.75 3.01
C LYS A 44 16.99 -30.98 3.51
N LEU A 45 15.68 -30.90 3.66
CA LEU A 45 14.84 -32.00 4.12
C LEU A 45 14.59 -33.04 3.01
N ILE A 46 14.45 -32.60 1.75
CA ILE A 46 14.39 -33.49 0.58
C ILE A 46 15.62 -34.40 0.57
N LYS A 47 16.83 -33.85 0.75
CA LYS A 47 18.07 -34.65 0.81
C LYS A 47 18.06 -35.72 1.91
N LYS A 48 17.32 -35.49 3.01
CA LYS A 48 17.16 -36.49 4.10
C LYS A 48 16.09 -37.53 3.75
N LEU A 49 14.98 -37.11 3.16
CA LEU A 49 13.91 -38.00 2.69
C LEU A 49 14.37 -38.92 1.56
N LEU A 50 15.31 -38.50 0.72
CA LEU A 50 15.92 -39.39 -0.29
C LEU A 50 16.69 -40.56 0.34
N LYS A 51 17.17 -40.42 1.59
CA LYS A 51 17.87 -41.49 2.32
C LYS A 51 16.94 -42.34 3.16
N ASP A 52 15.87 -41.75 3.68
CA ASP A 52 14.86 -42.41 4.50
C ASP A 52 13.45 -41.90 4.10
N PRO A 53 12.86 -42.47 3.03
CA PRO A 53 11.60 -41.99 2.47
C PRO A 53 10.41 -42.17 3.40
N ASN A 54 10.43 -43.20 4.25
CA ASN A 54 9.33 -43.56 5.14
C ASN A 54 9.36 -42.82 6.48
N ASN A 55 10.29 -41.89 6.66
CA ASN A 55 10.40 -41.09 7.87
C ASN A 55 9.19 -40.13 8.03
N GLY A 56 8.19 -40.55 8.78
CA GLY A 56 6.96 -39.77 8.99
C GLY A 56 7.19 -38.38 9.60
N ILE A 57 8.26 -38.19 10.39
CA ILE A 57 8.63 -36.88 10.95
C ILE A 57 9.10 -35.93 9.84
N PHE A 58 9.93 -36.42 8.92
CA PHE A 58 10.42 -35.64 7.79
C PHE A 58 9.30 -35.35 6.80
N GLN A 59 8.43 -36.30 6.49
CA GLN A 59 7.27 -36.09 5.63
C GLN A 59 6.35 -34.98 6.18
N LYS A 60 6.01 -35.02 7.48
CA LYS A 60 5.20 -33.98 8.13
C LYS A 60 5.89 -32.60 8.14
N LYS A 61 7.22 -32.55 8.30
CA LYS A 61 7.98 -31.28 8.21
C LYS A 61 8.00 -30.75 6.78
N PHE A 62 8.13 -31.62 5.79
CA PHE A 62 8.13 -31.27 4.37
C PHE A 62 6.80 -30.63 3.97
N SER A 63 5.68 -31.31 4.27
CA SER A 63 4.33 -30.78 4.00
C SER A 63 4.12 -29.40 4.64
N ARG A 64 4.53 -29.21 5.90
CA ARG A 64 4.46 -27.89 6.56
C ARG A 64 5.27 -26.80 5.87
N TYR A 65 6.46 -27.11 5.36
CA TYR A 65 7.24 -26.12 4.61
C TYR A 65 6.62 -25.82 3.25
N GLN A 66 6.08 -26.84 2.58
CA GLN A 66 5.41 -26.70 1.30
C GLN A 66 4.18 -25.77 1.41
N ILE A 67 3.28 -26.02 2.37
CA ILE A 67 2.11 -25.17 2.64
C ILE A 67 2.53 -23.72 2.97
N ALA A 68 3.58 -23.55 3.77
CA ALA A 68 4.07 -22.21 4.13
C ALA A 68 4.63 -21.44 2.93
N ILE A 69 5.30 -22.14 1.99
CA ILE A 69 5.82 -21.55 0.75
C ILE A 69 4.65 -21.16 -0.16
N GLU A 70 3.69 -22.06 -0.38
CA GLU A 70 2.51 -21.81 -1.22
C GLU A 70 1.70 -20.61 -0.72
N LYS A 71 1.46 -20.53 0.59
CA LYS A 71 0.76 -19.39 1.20
C LYS A 71 1.52 -18.08 1.00
N ALA A 72 2.85 -18.09 1.15
CA ALA A 72 3.67 -16.90 0.96
C ALA A 72 3.72 -16.45 -0.51
N ILE A 73 3.77 -17.39 -1.46
CA ILE A 73 3.69 -17.11 -2.90
C ILE A 73 2.33 -16.53 -3.26
N SER A 74 1.23 -17.15 -2.81
CA SER A 74 -0.13 -16.65 -3.05
C SER A 74 -0.30 -15.23 -2.52
N ASN A 75 0.19 -14.95 -1.30
CA ASN A 75 0.17 -13.59 -0.76
C ASN A 75 1.04 -12.62 -1.57
N LYS A 76 2.25 -13.03 -2.00
CA LYS A 76 3.12 -12.19 -2.82
C LYS A 76 2.45 -11.79 -4.14
N ILE A 77 1.80 -12.74 -4.81
CA ILE A 77 1.06 -12.49 -6.05
C ILE A 77 -0.04 -11.46 -5.83
N LYS A 78 -0.88 -11.65 -4.79
CA LYS A 78 -1.95 -10.69 -4.44
C LYS A 78 -1.42 -9.28 -4.18
N VAL A 79 -0.32 -9.16 -3.44
CA VAL A 79 0.32 -7.86 -3.14
C VAL A 79 0.84 -7.19 -4.41
N ALA A 80 1.43 -7.97 -5.34
CA ALA A 80 1.91 -7.45 -6.62
C ALA A 80 0.75 -7.01 -7.54
N GLU A 81 -0.36 -7.76 -7.57
CA GLU A 81 -1.57 -7.40 -8.29
C GLU A 81 -2.17 -6.09 -7.74
N ASN A 82 -2.27 -5.95 -6.42
CA ASN A 82 -2.74 -4.70 -5.81
C ASN A 82 -1.86 -3.50 -6.19
N MET A 83 -0.52 -3.68 -6.20
CA MET A 83 0.41 -2.63 -6.63
C MET A 83 0.19 -2.25 -8.09
N LYS A 84 -0.01 -3.24 -8.97
CA LYS A 84 -0.31 -3.03 -10.39
C LYS A 84 -1.62 -2.28 -10.60
N ASN A 85 -2.67 -2.66 -9.86
CA ASN A 85 -3.99 -2.03 -9.94
C ASN A 85 -3.93 -0.56 -9.55
N ILE A 86 -3.21 -0.20 -8.49
CA ILE A 86 -3.05 1.20 -8.08
C ILE A 86 -2.32 2.04 -9.13
N ILE A 87 -1.29 1.48 -9.76
CA ILE A 87 -0.59 2.17 -10.85
C ILE A 87 -1.53 2.36 -12.05
N ALA A 88 -2.36 1.35 -12.36
CA ALA A 88 -3.35 1.45 -13.42
C ALA A 88 -4.43 2.50 -13.10
N GLU A 89 -4.98 2.50 -11.88
CA GLU A 89 -5.96 3.49 -11.41
C GLU A 89 -5.42 4.91 -11.52
N ILE A 90 -4.19 5.17 -11.06
CA ILE A 90 -3.56 6.49 -11.15
C ILE A 90 -3.31 6.88 -12.60
N ARG A 91 -2.89 5.93 -13.45
CA ARG A 91 -2.72 6.20 -14.88
C ARG A 91 -4.04 6.58 -15.54
N THR A 92 -5.13 5.86 -15.23
CA THR A 92 -6.46 6.16 -15.75
C THR A 92 -6.95 7.52 -15.26
N ASP A 93 -6.89 7.79 -13.95
CA ASP A 93 -7.25 9.07 -13.34
C ASP A 93 -6.45 10.24 -13.95
N PHE A 94 -5.14 10.04 -14.14
CA PHE A 94 -4.29 11.02 -14.80
C PHE A 94 -4.71 11.27 -16.26
N CYS A 95 -4.93 10.22 -17.05
CA CYS A 95 -5.37 10.36 -18.44
C CYS A 95 -6.73 11.08 -18.53
N GLU A 96 -7.70 10.71 -17.70
CA GLU A 96 -9.01 11.37 -17.68
C GLU A 96 -8.90 12.87 -17.32
N LYS A 97 -8.08 13.19 -16.32
CA LYS A 97 -7.84 14.58 -15.90
C LYS A 97 -7.11 15.41 -16.97
N VAL A 98 -6.15 14.81 -17.68
CA VAL A 98 -5.44 15.47 -18.78
C VAL A 98 -6.39 15.76 -19.94
N THR A 99 -7.23 14.81 -20.34
CA THR A 99 -8.23 15.05 -21.40
C THR A 99 -9.22 16.16 -21.02
N GLN A 100 -9.65 16.24 -19.75
CA GLN A 100 -10.49 17.34 -19.26
C GLN A 100 -9.78 18.72 -19.28
N LEU A 101 -8.45 18.74 -19.20
CA LEU A 101 -7.65 19.96 -19.34
C LEU A 101 -7.51 20.35 -20.81
N GLU A 102 -7.23 19.40 -21.70
CA GLU A 102 -7.10 19.63 -23.15
C GLU A 102 -8.38 20.23 -23.77
N GLU A 103 -9.56 19.83 -23.29
CA GLU A 103 -10.84 20.40 -23.74
C GLU A 103 -11.12 21.84 -23.22
N LYS A 104 -10.48 22.23 -22.11
CA LYS A 104 -10.71 23.53 -21.45
C LYS A 104 -9.65 24.58 -21.77
N ILE A 105 -8.48 24.16 -22.27
CA ILE A 105 -7.38 25.06 -22.65
C ILE A 105 -7.58 25.49 -24.11
N ILE A 106 -8.52 26.41 -24.31
CA ILE A 106 -8.46 27.40 -25.38
C ILE A 106 -8.48 28.74 -24.63
N LEU A 107 -7.33 29.43 -24.52
CA LEU A 107 -7.13 30.90 -24.37
C LEU A 107 -5.79 31.25 -23.66
N ASP A 108 -5.04 32.16 -24.31
CA ASP A 108 -3.83 32.96 -23.95
C ASP A 108 -2.86 32.44 -22.85
N ASP A 109 -1.67 32.09 -23.33
CA ASP A 109 -0.65 31.18 -22.81
C ASP A 109 0.30 31.77 -21.75
N SER A 110 0.33 33.10 -21.55
CA SER A 110 1.42 33.70 -20.76
C SER A 110 1.20 33.71 -19.24
N SER A 111 -0.03 33.98 -18.78
CA SER A 111 -0.32 34.08 -17.34
C SER A 111 -0.56 32.72 -16.69
N LEU A 112 -1.16 31.78 -17.42
CA LEU A 112 -1.41 30.43 -16.93
C LEU A 112 -0.10 29.66 -16.71
N ARG A 113 0.86 29.85 -17.62
CA ARG A 113 2.19 29.22 -17.55
C ARG A 113 2.96 29.65 -16.30
N LEU A 114 2.92 30.94 -15.92
CA LEU A 114 3.58 31.43 -14.71
C LEU A 114 2.99 30.78 -13.45
N VAL A 115 1.64 30.73 -13.36
CA VAL A 115 0.93 30.12 -12.23
C VAL A 115 1.19 28.62 -12.13
N ILE A 116 1.29 27.91 -13.25
CA ILE A 116 1.61 26.48 -13.28
C ILE A 116 3.05 26.24 -12.82
N VAL A 117 4.03 27.03 -13.29
CA VAL A 117 5.43 26.91 -12.86
C VAL A 117 5.56 27.16 -11.37
N ASP A 118 4.95 28.23 -10.84
CA ASP A 118 4.97 28.52 -9.40
C ASP A 118 4.32 27.40 -8.57
N LYS A 119 3.24 26.79 -9.08
CA LYS A 119 2.59 25.62 -8.44
C LYS A 119 3.46 24.37 -8.48
N ILE A 120 4.20 24.12 -9.56
CA ILE A 120 5.12 22.98 -9.67
C ILE A 120 6.32 23.18 -8.73
N ASP A 121 6.88 24.39 -8.67
CA ASP A 121 7.98 24.71 -7.76
C ASP A 121 7.52 24.66 -6.30
N ALA A 122 6.31 25.16 -5.99
CA ALA A 122 5.71 25.00 -4.68
C ALA A 122 5.45 23.52 -4.35
N PHE A 123 5.00 22.73 -5.32
CA PHE A 123 4.74 21.30 -5.14
C PHE A 123 5.99 20.47 -4.85
N ASP A 124 7.11 20.79 -5.51
CA ASP A 124 8.39 20.11 -5.25
C ASP A 124 8.91 20.43 -3.83
N ASN A 125 8.52 21.58 -3.28
CA ASN A 125 8.86 22.02 -1.92
C ASN A 125 7.80 21.67 -0.85
N GLU A 126 6.55 21.43 -1.23
CA GLU A 126 5.43 21.06 -0.35
C GLU A 126 5.38 19.55 -0.10
N GLU A 127 6.23 19.07 0.80
CA GLU A 127 6.15 17.69 1.28
C GLU A 127 4.88 17.48 2.12
N LYS A 128 3.96 16.65 1.60
CA LYS A 128 2.69 16.30 2.24
C LYS A 128 2.87 15.81 3.68
N THR A 129 1.98 16.25 4.56
CA THR A 129 1.89 15.74 5.93
C THR A 129 0.91 14.58 6.03
N TYR A 130 1.20 13.66 6.94
CA TYR A 130 0.43 12.44 7.17
C TYR A 130 0.28 12.20 8.67
N CYS A 131 -0.42 11.10 8.99
CA CYS A 131 -0.67 10.65 10.35
C CYS A 131 -1.51 11.63 11.19
N ILE A 132 -1.91 11.20 12.37
CA ILE A 132 -2.60 12.02 13.37
C ILE A 132 -1.73 13.17 13.90
N CYS A 133 -0.41 13.12 13.68
CA CYS A 133 0.51 14.15 14.12
C CYS A 133 0.72 15.26 13.07
N ASN A 134 0.11 15.14 11.87
CA ASN A 134 0.29 16.07 10.76
C ASN A 134 1.76 16.37 10.44
N LYS A 135 2.62 15.33 10.50
CA LYS A 135 4.04 15.45 10.15
C LYS A 135 4.33 14.67 8.87
N LYS A 136 5.45 15.03 8.24
CA LYS A 136 5.95 14.42 7.00
C LYS A 136 6.25 12.92 7.19
N SER A 137 6.40 12.19 6.09
CA SER A 137 6.67 10.74 6.09
C SER A 137 8.14 10.39 6.40
N THR A 138 8.65 10.82 7.55
CA THR A 138 10.07 10.67 7.90
C THR A 138 10.45 9.26 8.39
N ASP A 139 9.48 8.51 8.91
CA ASP A 139 9.72 7.24 9.60
C ASP A 139 9.02 6.03 8.96
N ASP A 140 9.08 4.87 9.63
CA ASP A 140 8.27 3.71 9.28
C ASP A 140 6.77 4.05 9.37
N MET A 141 6.05 3.86 8.26
CA MET A 141 4.63 4.14 8.14
C MET A 141 3.81 2.90 7.80
N ILE A 142 2.56 2.88 8.27
CA ILE A 142 1.54 1.89 7.95
C ILE A 142 0.34 2.56 7.28
N ALA A 143 -0.22 1.92 6.25
CA ALA A 143 -1.48 2.32 5.66
C ALA A 143 -2.64 1.64 6.39
N CYS A 144 -3.73 2.37 6.61
CA CYS A 144 -5.00 1.81 7.05
C CYS A 144 -5.67 1.07 5.89
N ASP A 145 -6.07 -0.18 6.10
CA ASP A 145 -6.75 -1.00 5.08
C ASP A 145 -8.21 -0.61 4.83
N ASN A 146 -8.70 0.46 5.45
CA ASN A 146 -9.97 1.04 5.04
C ASN A 146 -9.73 2.03 3.91
N ASN A 147 -10.24 1.72 2.72
CA ASN A 147 -10.12 2.57 1.53
C ASN A 147 -10.73 3.97 1.74
N GLU A 148 -11.69 4.12 2.65
CA GLU A 148 -12.30 5.41 3.01
C GLU A 148 -11.59 6.11 4.19
N CYS A 149 -10.39 5.67 4.56
CA CYS A 149 -9.64 6.30 5.65
C CYS A 149 -9.15 7.69 5.23
N LYS A 150 -9.70 8.75 5.83
CA LYS A 150 -9.33 10.15 5.56
C LYS A 150 -7.83 10.45 5.72
N ILE A 151 -7.15 9.75 6.63
CA ILE A 151 -5.72 9.98 6.92
C ILE A 151 -4.85 9.03 6.09
N GLY A 152 -5.29 7.78 5.87
CA GLY A 152 -4.57 6.78 5.09
C GLY A 152 -3.31 6.23 5.80
N TRP A 153 -2.34 7.09 6.10
CA TRP A 153 -0.99 6.73 6.54
C TRP A 153 -0.67 7.18 7.95
N PHE A 154 0.02 6.33 8.71
CA PHE A 154 0.36 6.58 10.10
C PHE A 154 1.79 6.16 10.41
N HIS A 155 2.54 6.97 11.15
CA HIS A 155 3.85 6.56 11.67
C HIS A 155 3.67 5.46 12.71
N PHE A 156 4.57 4.49 12.72
CA PHE A 156 4.58 3.38 13.66
C PHE A 156 4.51 3.86 15.11
N GLY A 157 5.38 4.79 15.50
CA GLY A 157 5.42 5.36 16.84
C GLY A 157 4.11 6.06 17.25
N CYS A 158 3.47 6.78 16.31
CA CYS A 158 2.21 7.47 16.58
C CYS A 158 1.02 6.54 16.81
N VAL A 159 1.10 5.29 16.36
CA VAL A 159 0.03 4.28 16.55
C VAL A 159 0.49 3.07 17.38
N GLY A 160 1.60 3.21 18.12
CA GLY A 160 2.11 2.20 19.04
C GLY A 160 2.60 0.91 18.36
N LEU A 161 2.99 0.97 17.08
CA LEU A 161 3.61 -0.15 16.38
C LEU A 161 5.13 -0.09 16.51
N LEU A 162 5.74 -1.25 16.76
CA LEU A 162 7.19 -1.43 16.69
C LEU A 162 7.62 -2.08 15.38
N SER A 163 6.70 -2.78 14.71
CA SER A 163 6.92 -3.45 13.44
C SER A 163 5.61 -3.56 12.66
N ALA A 164 5.71 -3.78 11.35
CA ALA A 164 4.53 -4.02 10.53
C ALA A 164 3.75 -5.25 11.05
N PRO A 165 2.46 -5.12 11.35
CA PRO A 165 1.62 -6.24 11.81
C PRO A 165 1.40 -7.24 10.67
N HIS A 166 1.07 -8.48 11.03
CA HIS A 166 0.68 -9.50 10.07
C HIS A 166 -0.82 -9.37 9.76
N GLY A 167 -1.16 -9.26 8.47
CA GLY A 167 -2.55 -9.14 8.03
C GLY A 167 -3.06 -7.71 8.09
N SER A 168 -4.39 -7.56 8.09
CA SER A 168 -4.99 -6.25 7.93
C SER A 168 -4.86 -5.37 9.18
N TRP A 169 -4.53 -4.10 8.97
CA TRP A 169 -4.46 -3.09 10.03
C TRP A 169 -5.39 -1.92 9.74
N PHE A 170 -6.12 -1.52 10.78
CA PHE A 170 -7.04 -0.39 10.73
C PHE A 170 -6.63 0.64 11.79
N CYS A 171 -6.66 1.92 11.45
CA CYS A 171 -6.48 2.97 12.44
C CYS A 171 -7.65 3.02 13.43
N ASP A 172 -7.47 3.67 14.58
CA ASP A 172 -8.47 3.66 15.64
C ASP A 172 -9.79 4.32 15.23
N ASN A 173 -9.73 5.32 14.34
CA ASN A 173 -10.93 5.94 13.76
C ASN A 173 -11.73 4.95 12.90
N CYS A 174 -11.05 4.12 12.10
CA CYS A 174 -11.70 3.12 11.25
C CYS A 174 -12.16 1.89 12.04
N LYS A 175 -11.44 1.50 13.11
CA LYS A 175 -11.90 0.47 14.05
C LYS A 175 -13.20 0.87 14.74
N LYS A 176 -13.30 2.12 15.23
CA LYS A 176 -14.50 2.64 15.92
C LYS A 176 -15.74 2.68 15.01
N LYS A 177 -15.59 3.01 13.73
CA LYS A 177 -16.70 3.01 12.75
C LYS A 177 -17.32 1.61 12.56
N LYS A 178 -16.51 0.55 12.48
CA LYS A 178 -17.01 -0.84 12.39
C LYS A 178 -17.84 -1.27 13.61
N SER A 179 -17.56 -0.71 14.80
CA SER A 179 -18.24 -1.06 16.05
C SER A 179 -19.60 -0.38 16.29
N ARG A 180 -19.97 0.61 15.46
CA ARG A 180 -21.24 1.35 15.56
C ARG A 180 -22.34 0.76 14.67
N THR A 181 -21.98 0.11 13.57
CA THR A 181 -22.95 -0.52 12.66
C THR A 181 -23.55 -1.82 13.24
N SER A 182 -22.95 -2.41 14.29
CA SER A 182 -23.44 -3.63 14.93
C SER A 182 -24.30 -3.40 16.20
N ARG A 183 -24.73 -2.17 16.49
CA ARG A 183 -25.49 -1.84 17.71
C ARG A 183 -26.87 -1.19 17.50
N ASN A 184 -27.31 -0.98 16.25
CA ASN A 184 -28.61 -0.37 15.96
C ASN A 184 -29.59 -1.34 15.26
N SER A 185 -29.72 -2.53 15.82
CA SER A 185 -30.81 -3.47 15.49
C SER A 185 -31.25 -4.26 16.73
N GLN A 186 -31.47 -3.57 17.86
CA GLN A 186 -32.27 -4.05 19.01
C GLN A 186 -32.51 -2.92 20.03
N GLY A 187 -33.80 -2.57 20.24
CA GLY A 187 -34.35 -1.77 21.36
C GLY A 187 -34.22 -0.26 21.16
N ASN A 188 -35.28 0.56 21.15
CA ASN A 188 -36.59 0.47 21.80
C ASN A 188 -37.65 1.17 20.93
#